data_AF-A0A2G2QJN4-F1
#
_entry.id   AF-A0A2G2QJN4-F1
#
_cell.length_a   1.000
_cell.length_b   1.000
_cell.length_c   1.000
_cell.angle_alpha   90.00
_cell.angle_beta   90.00
_cell.angle_gamma   90.00
#
_symmetry.space_group_name_H-M   'P 1'
#
loop_
_entity.id
_entity.type
_entity.pdbx_description
1 polymer ?
#
loop_
_entity_poly.entity_id
_entity_poly.type
_entity_poly.pdbx_seq_one_letter_code
_entity_poly.pdbx_strand_id
1 'polypeptide(L)'
;MNIEDFYDADERRPDLRKPFIVDGRTIASNGHILMSAALNKQYDGAGDEQAKRIRSILSGLDGKQFGPMPKITLPDPTECFICAGAGKSSKKDCEECVGEGDVYFYNGFNNYECECDSCGGDGFNYCQSTDEDCFKCRGEGVIYGWRDAPVVLGVKVNANYLRLIIDAPNLEVFADIEKKMLAFRSGDDYGLIMGLTS
;
A
#
# COMPACT_ATOMS: atom_id res chain seq x y z
N MET A 1 7.19 -10.69 9.42
CA MET A 1 6.78 -9.86 8.26
C MET A 1 7.70 -8.65 8.20
N ASN A 2 7.89 -8.02 7.03
CA ASN A 2 8.73 -6.83 6.92
C ASN A 2 7.88 -5.56 7.03
N ILE A 3 8.18 -4.70 8.01
CA ILE A 3 7.43 -3.45 8.26
C ILE A 3 7.46 -2.51 7.06
N GLU A 4 8.52 -2.56 6.24
CA GLU A 4 8.69 -1.69 5.09
C GLU A 4 7.65 -1.95 4.00
N ASP A 5 7.05 -3.14 3.99
CA ASP A 5 6.01 -3.51 3.02
C ASP A 5 4.63 -2.95 3.38
N PHE A 6 4.48 -2.16 4.46
CA PHE A 6 3.17 -1.73 4.96
C PHE A 6 2.92 -0.23 4.82
N TYR A 7 3.88 0.55 4.33
CA TYR A 7 3.70 1.97 4.02
C TYR A 7 3.97 2.24 2.52
N ASP A 8 3.80 3.49 2.11
CA ASP A 8 4.12 3.94 0.75
C ASP A 8 4.80 5.32 0.82
N ALA A 9 6.00 5.45 0.28
CA ALA A 9 6.77 6.70 0.32
C ALA A 9 6.09 7.83 -0.47
N ASP A 10 5.29 7.47 -1.49
CA ASP A 10 4.49 8.40 -2.30
C ASP A 10 3.11 8.69 -1.71
N GLU A 11 2.79 8.17 -0.51
CA GLU A 11 1.51 8.39 0.15
C GLU A 11 1.21 9.91 0.30
N ARG A 12 -0.01 10.33 -0.02
CA ARG A 12 -0.40 11.75 0.04
C ARG A 12 -0.38 12.30 1.46
N ARG A 13 -0.62 11.43 2.45
CA ARG A 13 -0.56 11.72 3.89
C ARG A 13 0.88 11.65 4.39
N PRO A 14 1.55 12.77 4.70
CA PRO A 14 2.98 12.78 5.04
C PRO A 14 3.31 11.92 6.27
N ASP A 15 2.37 11.81 7.20
CA ASP A 15 2.46 11.03 8.43
C ASP A 15 2.43 9.51 8.20
N LEU A 16 2.10 9.06 6.98
CA LEU A 16 2.06 7.64 6.58
C LEU A 16 3.16 7.27 5.57
N ARG A 17 4.05 8.21 5.20
CA ARG A 17 5.14 7.96 4.23
C ARG A 17 6.30 7.14 4.78
N LYS A 18 6.29 6.86 6.08
CA LYS A 18 7.31 6.08 6.78
C LYS A 18 6.70 5.44 8.02
N PRO A 19 7.31 4.37 8.55
CA PRO A 19 6.91 3.83 9.84
C PRO A 19 7.12 4.86 10.95
N PHE A 20 6.34 4.73 12.03
CA PHE A 20 6.33 5.64 13.18
C PHE A 20 6.07 4.88 14.47
N ILE A 21 6.39 5.47 15.62
CA ILE A 21 6.26 4.83 16.93
C ILE A 21 4.96 5.26 17.61
N VAL A 22 4.19 4.29 18.07
CA VAL A 22 3.02 4.48 18.97
C VAL A 22 3.11 3.48 20.10
N ASP A 23 3.03 3.96 21.35
CA ASP A 23 2.98 3.13 22.57
C ASP A 23 4.06 2.04 22.63
N GLY A 24 5.29 2.40 22.24
CA GLY A 24 6.44 1.49 22.28
C GLY A 24 6.41 0.41 21.20
N ARG A 25 5.67 0.60 20.11
CA ARG A 25 5.64 -0.27 18.94
C ARG A 25 5.88 0.51 17.66
N THR A 26 6.46 -0.16 16.66
CA THR A 26 6.61 0.43 15.32
C THR A 26 5.40 0.10 14.48
N ILE A 27 4.78 1.15 13.94
CA ILE A 27 3.56 1.09 13.15
C ILE A 27 3.89 1.53 11.72
N ALA A 28 3.34 0.81 10.74
CA ALA A 28 3.38 1.22 9.33
C ALA A 28 1.99 1.03 8.71
N SER A 29 1.59 1.96 7.85
CA SER A 29 0.30 1.90 7.15
C SER A 29 0.31 2.74 5.88
N ASN A 30 -0.44 2.31 4.87
CA ASN A 30 -0.82 3.10 3.68
C ASN A 30 -2.32 3.47 3.69
N GLY A 31 -2.97 3.34 4.85
CA GLY A 31 -4.41 3.56 5.05
C GLY A 31 -5.33 2.41 4.62
N HIS A 32 -4.85 1.40 3.89
CA HIS A 32 -5.62 0.21 3.54
C HIS A 32 -5.14 -1.04 4.29
N ILE A 33 -3.87 -1.06 4.68
CA ILE A 33 -3.29 -2.05 5.58
C ILE A 33 -2.54 -1.33 6.70
N LEU A 34 -2.52 -1.93 7.88
CA LEU A 34 -1.74 -1.47 9.03
C LEU A 34 -1.02 -2.66 9.65
N MET A 35 0.24 -2.47 10.02
CA MET A 35 1.03 -3.41 10.80
C MET A 35 1.62 -2.73 12.03
N SER A 36 1.63 -3.47 13.13
CA SER A 36 2.23 -3.14 14.42
C SER A 36 3.27 -4.19 14.76
N ALA A 37 4.55 -3.81 14.75
CA ALA A 37 5.69 -4.68 14.97
C ALA A 37 6.42 -4.34 16.27
N ALA A 38 7.44 -5.15 16.58
CA ALA A 38 8.41 -4.84 17.62
C ALA A 38 9.03 -3.44 17.45
N LEU A 39 9.38 -2.80 18.57
CA LEU A 39 9.92 -1.45 18.58
C LEU A 39 11.24 -1.36 17.81
N ASN A 40 11.25 -0.54 16.77
CA ASN A 40 12.43 -0.04 16.11
C ASN A 40 12.59 1.45 16.40
N LYS A 41 13.64 1.79 17.16
CA LYS A 41 13.91 3.15 17.63
C LYS A 41 14.43 4.10 16.54
N GLN A 42 14.63 3.61 15.31
CA GLN A 42 15.07 4.46 14.19
C GLN A 42 13.98 5.40 13.68
N TYR A 43 12.71 5.11 13.99
CA TYR A 43 11.58 5.94 13.57
C TYR A 43 11.17 6.94 14.63
N ASP A 44 10.51 8.01 14.19
CA ASP A 44 9.98 9.04 15.07
C ASP A 44 8.66 8.61 15.70
N GLY A 45 8.30 9.26 16.81
CA GLY A 45 6.97 9.13 17.40
C GLY A 45 5.89 9.73 16.50
N ALA A 46 4.71 9.11 16.50
CA ALA A 46 3.52 9.69 15.88
C ALA A 46 3.09 10.99 16.58
N GLY A 47 2.50 11.91 15.82
CA GLY A 47 1.79 13.06 16.41
C GLY A 47 0.55 12.63 17.20
N ASP A 48 0.10 13.43 18.16
CA ASP A 48 -0.96 13.06 19.12
C ASP A 48 -2.25 12.56 18.46
N GLU A 49 -2.73 13.24 17.42
CA GLU A 49 -3.96 12.86 16.72
C GLU A 49 -3.81 11.54 15.95
N GLN A 50 -2.64 11.32 15.34
CA GLN A 50 -2.33 10.07 14.66
C GLN A 50 -2.25 8.93 15.69
N ALA A 51 -1.52 9.13 16.78
CA ALA A 51 -1.42 8.16 17.87
C ALA A 51 -2.80 7.79 18.44
N LYS A 52 -3.68 8.76 18.68
CA LYS A 52 -5.07 8.52 19.12
C LYS A 52 -5.85 7.65 18.15
N ARG A 53 -5.77 7.93 16.84
CA ARG A 53 -6.45 7.13 15.81
C ARG A 53 -5.94 5.69 15.79
N ILE A 54 -4.63 5.51 15.82
CA ILE A 54 -4.00 4.19 15.82
C ILE A 54 -4.38 3.41 17.08
N ARG A 55 -4.36 4.04 18.26
CA ARG A 55 -4.85 3.43 19.50
C ARG A 55 -6.30 2.97 19.39
N SER A 56 -7.17 3.82 18.86
CA SER A 56 -8.59 3.48 18.68
C SER A 56 -8.80 2.31 17.72
N ILE A 57 -7.94 2.17 16.71
CA ILE A 57 -7.98 1.07 15.76
C ILE A 57 -7.51 -0.22 16.45
N LEU A 58 -6.35 -0.18 17.10
CA LEU A 58 -5.74 -1.35 17.73
C LEU A 58 -6.54 -1.85 18.93
N SER A 59 -7.12 -0.96 19.73
CA SER A 59 -8.00 -1.36 20.85
C SER A 59 -9.28 -2.06 20.38
N GLY A 60 -9.68 -1.85 19.13
CA GLY A 60 -10.77 -2.60 18.51
C GLY A 60 -10.48 -4.10 18.33
N LEU A 61 -9.19 -4.49 18.42
CA LEU A 61 -8.73 -5.88 18.34
C LEU A 61 -8.61 -6.53 19.72
N ASP A 62 -8.69 -5.77 20.80
CA ASP A 62 -8.56 -6.28 22.16
C ASP A 62 -9.71 -7.26 22.48
N GLY A 63 -9.36 -8.41 23.05
CA GLY A 63 -10.31 -9.45 23.41
C GLY A 63 -10.95 -10.18 22.22
N LYS A 64 -10.55 -9.88 20.97
CA LYS A 64 -11.01 -10.64 19.80
C LYS A 64 -10.35 -12.01 19.76
N GLN A 65 -11.12 -13.00 19.35
CA GLN A 65 -10.64 -14.37 19.19
C GLN A 65 -10.08 -14.55 17.78
N PHE A 66 -8.77 -14.70 17.70
CA PHE A 66 -8.08 -15.06 16.47
C PHE A 66 -8.11 -16.57 16.29
N GLY A 67 -8.27 -17.02 15.05
CA GLY A 67 -8.17 -18.42 14.66
C GLY A 67 -7.10 -18.62 13.59
N PRO A 68 -6.65 -19.86 13.35
CA PRO A 68 -5.66 -20.13 12.32
C PRO A 68 -6.13 -19.64 10.94
N MET A 69 -5.21 -19.08 10.16
CA MET A 69 -5.50 -18.67 8.78
C MET A 69 -6.06 -19.86 7.98
N PRO A 70 -7.26 -19.73 7.36
CA PRO A 70 -7.75 -20.77 6.47
C PRO A 70 -6.81 -20.93 5.27
N LYS A 71 -6.73 -22.15 4.73
CA LYS A 71 -5.95 -22.40 3.51
C LYS A 71 -6.61 -21.65 2.35
N ILE A 72 -5.95 -20.58 1.89
CA ILE A 72 -6.38 -19.76 0.76
C ILE A 72 -5.31 -19.86 -0.32
N THR A 73 -5.76 -20.00 -1.56
CA THR A 73 -4.90 -19.90 -2.74
C THR A 73 -5.13 -18.53 -3.35
N LEU A 74 -4.07 -17.73 -3.44
CA LEU A 74 -4.12 -16.49 -4.21
C LEU A 74 -4.29 -16.84 -5.69
N PRO A 75 -4.97 -15.99 -6.48
CA PRO A 75 -4.99 -16.16 -7.94
C PRO A 75 -3.56 -16.10 -8.51
N ASP A 76 -3.39 -16.41 -9.79
CA ASP A 76 -2.08 -16.22 -10.41
C ASP A 76 -1.81 -14.72 -10.57
N PRO A 77 -0.67 -14.20 -10.09
CA PRO A 77 -0.33 -12.81 -10.31
C PRO A 77 0.01 -12.56 -11.77
N THR A 78 -0.15 -11.31 -12.20
CA THR A 78 0.19 -10.86 -13.55
C THR A 78 1.46 -10.03 -13.54
N GLU A 79 2.14 -9.96 -14.68
CA GLU A 79 3.30 -9.10 -14.85
C GLU A 79 2.95 -7.63 -14.56
N CYS A 80 3.79 -6.94 -13.80
CA CYS A 80 3.58 -5.54 -13.49
C CYS A 80 3.75 -4.68 -14.74
N PHE A 81 2.66 -4.07 -15.22
CA PHE A 81 2.68 -3.22 -16.41
C PHE A 81 3.54 -1.95 -16.29
N ILE A 82 3.88 -1.52 -15.07
CA ILE A 82 4.73 -0.35 -14.84
C ILE A 82 6.21 -0.65 -15.10
N CYS A 83 6.70 -1.81 -14.65
CA CYS A 83 8.11 -2.18 -14.80
C CYS A 83 8.33 -3.31 -15.82
N ALA A 84 7.27 -3.80 -16.47
CA ALA A 84 7.27 -4.96 -17.36
C ALA A 84 8.04 -6.15 -16.75
N GLY A 85 7.67 -6.52 -15.52
CA GLY A 85 8.26 -7.67 -14.83
C GLY A 85 9.63 -7.41 -14.18
N ALA A 86 10.29 -6.29 -14.47
CA ALA A 86 11.66 -6.04 -14.00
C ALA A 86 11.77 -5.78 -12.48
N GLY A 87 10.67 -5.48 -11.81
CA GLY A 87 10.66 -5.12 -10.39
C GLY A 87 11.20 -3.72 -10.09
N LYS A 88 11.85 -3.06 -11.05
CA LYS A 88 12.49 -1.76 -10.91
C LYS A 88 11.88 -0.73 -11.85
N SER A 89 11.57 0.47 -11.36
CA SER A 89 11.11 1.58 -12.19
C SER A 89 11.35 2.92 -11.49
N SER A 90 11.69 3.95 -12.25
CA SER A 90 11.77 5.32 -11.76
C SER A 90 10.80 6.22 -12.52
N LYS A 91 10.44 7.35 -11.89
CA LYS A 91 9.70 8.42 -12.56
C LYS A 91 10.70 9.25 -13.36
N LYS A 92 10.35 9.54 -14.60
CA LYS A 92 11.06 10.52 -15.44
C LYS A 92 10.06 11.55 -15.93
N ASP A 93 10.42 12.82 -15.83
CA ASP A 93 9.60 13.91 -16.33
C ASP A 93 9.24 13.65 -17.80
N CYS A 94 7.99 13.93 -18.15
CA CYS A 94 7.51 13.83 -19.51
C CYS A 94 8.26 14.86 -20.36
N GLU A 95 8.88 14.42 -21.44
CA GLU A 95 9.71 15.28 -22.29
C GLU A 95 8.89 16.36 -23.02
N GLU A 96 7.58 16.11 -23.25
CA GLU A 96 6.70 17.04 -23.96
C GLU A 96 6.23 18.20 -23.08
N CYS A 97 5.70 17.90 -21.90
CA CYS A 97 5.22 18.92 -20.96
C CYS A 97 6.26 19.34 -19.90
N VAL A 98 7.46 18.75 -19.94
CA VAL A 98 8.58 19.05 -19.04
C VAL A 98 8.18 18.97 -17.56
N GLY A 99 7.43 17.92 -17.19
CA GLY A 99 7.00 17.73 -15.80
C GLY A 99 5.68 18.41 -15.42
N GLU A 100 5.15 19.32 -16.25
CA GLU A 100 4.00 20.15 -15.87
C GLU A 100 2.65 19.41 -15.94
N GLY A 101 2.53 18.40 -16.80
CA GLY A 101 1.29 17.67 -17.06
C GLY A 101 0.39 18.33 -18.10
N ASP A 102 0.57 19.62 -18.36
CA ASP A 102 -0.15 20.38 -19.39
C ASP A 102 0.80 20.94 -20.44
N VAL A 103 0.32 21.09 -21.67
CA VAL A 103 1.03 21.74 -22.77
C VAL A 103 0.37 23.07 -23.13
N TYR A 104 1.20 24.10 -23.28
CA TYR A 104 0.77 25.43 -23.69
C TYR A 104 1.18 25.71 -25.12
N PHE A 105 0.24 26.11 -25.98
CA PHE A 105 0.54 26.54 -27.34
C PHE A 105 -0.16 27.84 -27.70
N TYR A 106 0.57 28.67 -28.44
CA TYR A 106 0.13 29.99 -28.90
C TYR A 106 0.14 30.03 -30.42
N ASN A 107 -0.99 30.42 -31.02
CA ASN A 107 -1.13 30.49 -32.47
C ASN A 107 -1.01 31.90 -33.06
N GLY A 108 -0.52 32.88 -32.27
CA GLY A 108 -0.47 34.29 -32.70
C GLY A 108 -1.67 35.14 -32.30
N PHE A 109 -2.78 34.52 -31.87
CA PHE A 109 -4.02 35.23 -31.50
C PHE A 109 -4.57 34.78 -30.15
N ASN A 110 -4.49 33.49 -29.85
CA ASN A 110 -5.00 32.89 -28.63
C ASN A 110 -3.96 31.95 -28.01
N ASN A 111 -4.05 31.81 -26.68
CA ASN A 111 -3.36 30.76 -25.94
C ASN A 111 -4.32 29.59 -25.73
N TYR A 112 -3.77 28.38 -25.83
CA TYR A 112 -4.46 27.15 -25.49
C TYR A 112 -3.63 26.41 -24.46
N GLU A 113 -4.34 25.79 -23.53
CA GLU A 113 -3.81 24.91 -22.50
C GLU A 113 -4.61 23.62 -22.63
N CYS A 114 -3.90 22.49 -22.73
CA CYS A 114 -4.53 21.19 -22.67
C CYS A 114 -3.62 20.21 -21.94
N GLU A 115 -4.25 19.17 -21.43
CA GLU A 115 -3.58 18.03 -20.82
C GLU A 115 -2.57 17.42 -21.81
N CYS A 116 -1.39 17.07 -21.33
CA CYS A 116 -0.35 16.46 -22.15
C CYS A 116 -0.73 15.02 -22.49
N ASP A 117 -1.01 14.75 -23.76
CA ASP A 117 -1.39 13.42 -24.24
C ASP A 117 -0.26 12.37 -24.05
N SER A 118 1.01 12.79 -24.07
CA SER A 118 2.15 11.87 -23.89
C SER A 118 2.25 11.26 -22.49
N CYS A 119 1.73 11.94 -21.46
CA CYS A 119 1.70 11.44 -20.08
C CYS A 119 0.29 11.35 -19.50
N GLY A 120 -0.75 11.69 -20.26
CA GLY A 120 -2.13 11.74 -19.77
C GLY A 120 -2.26 12.64 -18.55
N GLY A 121 -1.64 13.82 -18.57
CA GLY A 121 -1.76 14.81 -17.50
C GLY A 121 -0.87 14.58 -16.27
N ASP A 122 -0.23 13.41 -16.14
CA ASP A 122 0.55 13.08 -14.93
C ASP A 122 1.85 13.89 -14.82
N GLY A 123 2.35 14.44 -15.93
CA GLY A 123 3.62 15.16 -15.99
C GLY A 123 4.87 14.28 -16.04
N PHE A 124 4.74 12.97 -15.81
CA PHE A 124 5.85 12.01 -15.82
C PHE A 124 5.49 10.71 -16.53
N ASN A 125 6.52 9.97 -16.93
CA ASN A 125 6.43 8.60 -17.42
C ASN A 125 7.24 7.67 -16.50
N TYR A 126 6.81 6.41 -16.40
CA TYR A 126 7.59 5.38 -15.72
C TYR A 126 8.54 4.70 -16.70
N CYS A 127 9.83 4.71 -16.37
CA CYS A 127 10.83 3.97 -17.12
C CYS A 127 11.39 2.84 -16.26
N GLN A 128 11.89 1.79 -16.92
CA GLN A 128 12.68 0.78 -16.24
C GLN A 128 13.92 1.42 -15.65
N SER A 129 14.15 1.16 -14.36
CA SER A 129 15.30 1.65 -13.60
C SER A 129 16.16 0.45 -13.17
N THR A 130 17.38 0.71 -12.72
CA THR A 130 18.21 -0.29 -12.04
C THR A 130 18.23 -0.11 -10.53
N ASP A 131 17.88 1.08 -10.06
CA ASP A 131 18.22 1.52 -8.71
C ASP A 131 16.99 1.58 -7.80
N GLU A 132 15.83 1.94 -8.35
CA GLU A 132 14.60 2.17 -7.60
C GLU A 132 13.62 1.01 -7.74
N ASP A 133 13.13 0.49 -6.61
CA ASP A 133 12.05 -0.48 -6.61
C ASP A 133 10.78 0.13 -7.22
N CYS A 134 10.14 -0.64 -8.10
CA CYS A 134 8.92 -0.19 -8.74
C CYS A 134 7.84 0.04 -7.69
N PHE A 135 7.36 1.28 -7.55
CA PHE A 135 6.34 1.66 -6.56
C PHE A 135 5.08 0.79 -6.63
N LYS A 136 4.72 0.30 -7.83
CA LYS A 136 3.50 -0.46 -8.07
C LYS A 136 3.58 -1.90 -7.60
N CYS A 137 4.66 -2.62 -7.92
CA CYS A 137 4.84 -4.02 -7.51
C CYS A 137 5.73 -4.19 -6.27
N ARG A 138 6.43 -3.13 -5.86
CA ARG A 138 7.40 -3.06 -4.76
C ARG A 138 8.54 -4.05 -4.93
N GLY A 139 9.25 -3.98 -6.06
CA GLY A 139 10.38 -4.88 -6.33
C GLY A 139 9.98 -6.25 -6.91
N GLU A 140 8.74 -6.71 -6.70
CA GLU A 140 8.34 -8.09 -7.02
C GLU A 140 8.21 -8.41 -8.52
N GLY A 141 8.11 -7.39 -9.39
CA GLY A 141 7.84 -7.57 -10.82
C GLY A 141 6.42 -8.04 -11.17
N VAL A 142 5.62 -8.43 -10.18
CA VAL A 142 4.25 -8.94 -10.38
C VAL A 142 3.23 -8.23 -9.50
N ILE A 143 1.99 -8.15 -9.99
CA ILE A 143 0.85 -7.53 -9.31
C ILE A 143 -0.40 -8.38 -9.44
N TYR A 144 -1.29 -8.21 -8.46
CA TYR A 144 -2.66 -8.67 -8.55
C TYR A 144 -3.56 -7.57 -9.10
N GLY A 145 -4.47 -7.95 -10.00
CA GLY A 145 -5.48 -7.07 -10.54
C GLY A 145 -6.46 -6.62 -9.46
N TRP A 146 -7.16 -5.50 -9.69
CA TRP A 146 -8.14 -4.99 -8.73
C TRP A 146 -9.33 -5.93 -8.49
N ARG A 147 -9.58 -6.87 -9.42
CA ARG A 147 -10.61 -7.92 -9.29
C ARG A 147 -10.13 -9.14 -8.50
N ASP A 148 -8.83 -9.25 -8.26
CA ASP A 148 -8.23 -10.33 -7.50
C ASP A 148 -8.46 -10.05 -6.00
N ALA A 149 -9.66 -10.44 -5.56
CA ALA A 149 -10.17 -10.16 -4.24
C ALA A 149 -10.52 -11.46 -3.49
N PRO A 150 -9.52 -12.19 -2.97
CA PRO A 150 -9.76 -13.36 -2.14
C PRO A 150 -10.71 -13.07 -0.98
N VAL A 151 -11.57 -14.04 -0.66
CA VAL A 151 -12.48 -13.95 0.49
C VAL A 151 -11.85 -14.69 1.67
N VAL A 152 -11.56 -13.97 2.74
CA VAL A 152 -11.04 -14.53 3.99
C VAL A 152 -12.10 -14.37 5.07
N LEU A 153 -12.66 -15.49 5.55
CA LEU A 153 -13.68 -15.50 6.60
C LEU A 153 -14.87 -14.53 6.32
N GLY A 154 -15.28 -14.42 5.05
CA GLY A 154 -16.38 -13.56 4.60
C GLY A 154 -15.98 -12.12 4.23
N VAL A 155 -14.74 -11.70 4.47
CA VAL A 155 -14.22 -10.38 4.08
C VAL A 155 -13.47 -10.50 2.74
N LYS A 156 -13.86 -9.70 1.75
CA LYS A 156 -13.13 -9.56 0.49
C LYS A 156 -11.90 -8.69 0.71
N VAL A 157 -10.70 -9.20 0.42
CA VAL A 157 -9.43 -8.51 0.68
C VAL A 157 -8.65 -8.34 -0.62
N ASN A 158 -7.93 -7.23 -0.78
CA ASN A 158 -7.03 -7.03 -1.91
C ASN A 158 -5.88 -8.05 -1.86
N ALA A 159 -5.69 -8.83 -2.93
CA ALA A 159 -4.64 -9.85 -2.99
C ALA A 159 -3.21 -9.27 -2.80
N ASN A 160 -2.95 -8.03 -3.24
CA ASN A 160 -1.65 -7.38 -3.03
C ASN A 160 -1.33 -7.13 -1.55
N TYR A 161 -2.34 -7.03 -0.69
CA TYR A 161 -2.15 -6.90 0.76
C TYR A 161 -2.12 -8.26 1.45
N LEU A 162 -2.99 -9.19 1.02
CA LEU A 162 -3.02 -10.54 1.59
C LEU A 162 -1.69 -11.27 1.38
N ARG A 163 -1.02 -11.09 0.22
CA ARG A 163 0.28 -11.69 -0.07
C ARG A 163 1.36 -11.31 0.94
N LEU A 164 1.28 -10.13 1.56
CA LEU A 164 2.29 -9.63 2.50
C LEU A 164 2.30 -10.42 3.81
N ILE A 165 1.18 -11.08 4.13
CA ILE A 165 0.99 -11.76 5.41
C ILE A 165 0.81 -13.27 5.25
N ILE A 166 0.35 -13.76 4.10
CA ILE A 166 -0.16 -15.14 3.94
C ILE A 166 0.84 -16.24 4.30
N ASP A 167 2.14 -15.99 4.07
CA ASP A 167 3.22 -16.93 4.36
C ASP A 167 3.87 -16.70 5.74
N ALA A 168 3.30 -15.80 6.55
CA ALA A 168 3.81 -15.55 7.90
C ALA A 168 3.66 -16.80 8.80
N PRO A 169 4.66 -17.10 9.64
CA PRO A 169 4.63 -18.29 10.48
C PRO A 169 3.53 -18.20 11.55
N ASN A 170 2.74 -19.26 11.70
CA ASN A 170 1.63 -19.31 12.66
C ASN A 170 0.65 -18.14 12.49
N LEU A 171 0.34 -17.75 11.25
CA LEU A 171 -0.62 -16.70 10.96
C LEU A 171 -2.01 -17.05 11.51
N GLU A 172 -2.52 -16.17 12.35
CA GLU A 172 -3.87 -16.19 12.86
C GLU A 172 -4.63 -14.95 12.37
N VAL A 173 -5.93 -15.10 12.15
CA VAL A 173 -6.80 -14.05 11.63
C VAL A 173 -8.11 -13.96 12.39
N PHE A 174 -8.71 -12.77 12.36
CA PHE A 174 -10.05 -12.48 12.82
C PHE A 174 -10.74 -11.58 11.80
N ALA A 175 -11.99 -11.86 11.48
CA ALA A 175 -12.76 -11.06 10.53
C ALA A 175 -13.93 -10.36 11.22
N ASP A 176 -14.04 -9.05 10.98
CA ASP A 176 -15.21 -8.25 11.30
C ASP A 176 -15.93 -7.92 9.98
N ILE A 177 -16.99 -8.68 9.69
CA ILE A 177 -17.73 -8.58 8.41
C ILE A 177 -18.46 -7.23 8.32
N GLU A 178 -18.99 -6.73 9.43
CA GLU A 178 -19.72 -5.46 9.47
C GLU A 178 -18.81 -4.28 9.17
N LYS A 179 -17.61 -4.28 9.76
CA LYS A 179 -16.58 -3.26 9.49
C LYS A 179 -15.75 -3.53 8.25
N LYS A 180 -15.99 -4.66 7.56
CA LYS A 180 -15.21 -5.14 6.42
C LYS A 180 -13.71 -5.11 6.75
N MET A 181 -13.31 -5.77 7.83
CA MET A 181 -11.94 -5.72 8.33
C MET A 181 -11.43 -7.14 8.55
N LEU A 182 -10.21 -7.42 8.07
CA LEU A 182 -9.48 -8.64 8.38
C LEU A 182 -8.30 -8.28 9.28
N ALA A 183 -8.38 -8.59 10.56
CA ALA A 183 -7.26 -8.51 11.47
C ALA A 183 -6.36 -9.74 11.35
N PHE A 184 -5.07 -9.57 11.56
CA PHE A 184 -4.09 -10.65 11.52
C PHE A 184 -3.07 -10.54 12.66
N ARG A 185 -2.48 -11.68 13.04
CA ARG A 185 -1.40 -11.78 14.02
C ARG A 185 -0.46 -12.93 13.64
N SER A 186 0.83 -12.75 13.84
CA SER A 186 1.87 -13.77 13.68
C SER A 186 2.95 -13.51 14.72
N GLY A 187 2.91 -14.25 15.84
CA GLY A 187 3.76 -13.99 16.99
C GLY A 187 3.44 -12.63 17.62
N ASP A 188 4.47 -11.79 17.78
CA ASP A 188 4.33 -10.44 18.34
C ASP A 188 3.85 -9.40 17.33
N ASP A 189 3.87 -9.71 16.03
CA ASP A 189 3.41 -8.82 14.98
C ASP A 189 1.90 -8.96 14.76
N TYR A 190 1.18 -7.85 14.64
CA TYR A 190 -0.26 -7.87 14.37
C TYR A 190 -0.69 -6.64 13.58
N GLY A 191 -1.89 -6.70 13.00
CA GLY A 191 -2.38 -5.63 12.16
C GLY A 191 -3.76 -5.90 11.62
N LEU A 192 -4.14 -5.12 10.61
CA LEU A 192 -5.40 -5.29 9.90
C LEU A 192 -5.29 -4.89 8.43
N ILE A 193 -6.15 -5.50 7.62
CA ILE A 193 -6.39 -5.15 6.23
C ILE A 193 -7.85 -4.69 6.11
N MET A 194 -8.04 -3.54 5.46
CA MET A 194 -9.36 -3.05 5.08
C MET A 194 -9.90 -3.89 3.92
N GLY A 195 -11.10 -4.40 4.10
CA GLY A 195 -11.84 -5.14 3.09
C GLY A 195 -12.37 -4.22 2.00
N LEU A 196 -12.51 -4.76 0.79
CA LEU A 196 -13.03 -4.03 -0.36
C LEU A 196 -14.52 -3.75 -0.20
N THR A 197 -14.94 -2.53 -0.50
CA THR A 197 -16.36 -2.18 -0.64
C THR A 197 -16.88 -2.68 -1.98
N SER A 198 -17.73 -3.71 -1.93
CA SER A 198 -18.60 -4.13 -3.04
C SER A 198 -19.61 -3.04 -3.41
#